data_AF-A0A523AL62-F1
#
_entry.id   AF-A0A523AL62-F1
#
_cell.length_a   1.000
_cell.length_b   1.000
_cell.length_c   1.000
_cell.angle_alpha   90.00
_cell.angle_beta   90.00
_cell.angle_gamma   90.00
#
_symmetry.space_group_name_H-M   'P 1'
#
loop_
_entity.id
_entity.type
_entity.pdbx_description
1 polymer ?
#
loop_
_entity_poly.entity_id
_entity_poly.type
_entity_poly.pdbx_seq_one_letter_code
_entity_poly.pdbx_strand_id
1 'polypeptide(L)'
;MKLGVARLETLFYFIRTFAMRIAWNASRGEFSIGDYYYFYKLNRIAEREGLEMVEVRTFGDLKDYDVLVFNYPEIKFRPFDALRISKWAEQGKKIILAGYFSNVDGVSQNINRVSKQFGLRINYDVIRDPERNVGDEMFPIAKCDDLEVVMPCSASVSGGKSFVVGRGVFGAVSNNVLVLGTCVFWDNYSIDLAQNREFALRILKGEF
;
A
#
# COMPACT_ATOMS: atom_id res chain seq x y z
N MET A 1 40.77 -7.33 24.01
CA MET A 1 40.10 -7.42 22.69
C MET A 1 38.68 -8.02 22.85
N LYS A 2 37.73 -7.31 23.49
CA LYS A 2 36.31 -7.74 23.63
C LYS A 2 35.31 -6.57 23.75
N LEU A 3 35.76 -5.31 23.62
CA LEU A 3 34.90 -4.12 23.78
C LEU A 3 34.28 -3.59 22.47
N GLY A 4 34.66 -4.14 21.30
CA GLY A 4 34.16 -3.67 20.00
C GLY A 4 32.86 -4.33 19.53
N VAL A 5 32.62 -5.60 19.88
CA VAL A 5 31.50 -6.39 19.34
C VAL A 5 30.17 -6.06 20.02
N ALA A 6 30.17 -5.90 21.36
CA ALA A 6 28.96 -5.59 22.11
C ALA A 6 28.35 -4.22 21.75
N ARG A 7 29.17 -3.23 21.38
CA ARG A 7 28.71 -1.88 21.00
C ARG A 7 28.04 -1.88 19.62
N LEU A 8 28.52 -2.72 18.70
CA LEU A 8 27.92 -2.94 17.38
C LEU A 8 26.61 -3.70 17.48
N GLU A 9 26.53 -4.76 18.28
CA GLU A 9 25.27 -5.48 18.50
C GLU A 9 24.22 -4.62 19.20
N THR A 10 24.62 -3.80 20.19
CA THR A 10 23.69 -2.89 20.87
C THR A 10 23.20 -1.78 19.93
N LEU A 11 24.05 -1.27 19.03
CA LEU A 11 23.66 -0.28 18.02
C LEU A 11 22.75 -0.91 16.94
N PHE A 12 23.05 -2.13 16.48
CA PHE A 12 22.19 -2.90 15.58
C PHE A 12 20.84 -3.23 16.23
N TYR A 13 20.83 -3.56 17.52
CA TYR A 13 19.62 -3.79 18.31
C TYR A 13 18.82 -2.49 18.45
N PHE A 14 19.46 -1.36 18.76
CA PHE A 14 18.80 -0.05 18.83
C PHE A 14 18.22 0.38 17.48
N ILE A 15 18.95 0.20 16.38
CA ILE A 15 18.46 0.50 15.01
C ILE A 15 17.29 -0.41 14.65
N ARG A 16 17.33 -1.71 14.99
CA ARG A 16 16.19 -2.63 14.84
C ARG A 16 14.97 -2.24 15.68
N THR A 17 15.16 -1.56 16.80
CA THR A 17 14.08 -1.12 17.69
C THR A 17 13.33 0.12 17.15
N PHE A 18 13.89 0.80 16.14
CA PHE A 18 13.30 1.97 15.46
C PHE A 18 13.02 1.75 13.97
N ALA A 19 13.31 0.56 13.43
CA ALA A 19 13.00 0.23 12.05
C ALA A 19 11.47 0.12 11.91
N MET A 20 10.89 0.86 10.98
CA MET A 20 9.46 0.74 10.68
C MET A 20 9.13 -0.69 10.26
N ARG A 21 8.17 -1.28 10.96
CA ARG A 21 7.73 -2.66 10.70
C ARG A 21 6.48 -2.62 9.86
N ILE A 22 6.55 -3.23 8.69
CA ILE A 22 5.48 -3.20 7.70
C ILE A 22 4.84 -4.59 7.67
N ALA A 23 3.55 -4.66 7.98
CA ALA A 23 2.76 -5.87 7.78
C ALA A 23 2.14 -5.86 6.38
N TRP A 24 2.49 -6.88 5.60
CA TRP A 24 1.72 -7.26 4.42
C TRP A 24 0.66 -8.27 4.82
N ASN A 25 -0.61 -7.86 4.85
CA ASN A 25 -1.68 -8.78 5.22
C ASN A 25 -1.83 -9.89 4.18
N ALA A 26 -1.93 -11.12 4.63
CA ALA A 26 -2.24 -12.30 3.81
C ALA A 26 -3.44 -13.08 4.38
N SER A 27 -4.18 -12.49 5.33
CA SER A 27 -5.31 -13.14 5.98
C SER A 27 -6.63 -13.04 5.20
N ARG A 28 -6.67 -12.30 4.09
CA ARG A 28 -7.89 -12.04 3.29
C ARG A 28 -7.71 -12.38 1.82
N GLY A 29 -6.82 -13.30 1.49
CA GLY A 29 -6.59 -13.72 0.11
C GLY A 29 -5.82 -12.68 -0.71
N GLU A 30 -5.09 -11.78 -0.05
CA GLU A 30 -4.14 -10.91 -0.73
C GLU A 30 -3.06 -11.71 -1.47
N PHE A 31 -2.57 -11.17 -2.58
CA PHE A 31 -1.36 -11.68 -3.19
C PHE A 31 -0.19 -11.61 -2.20
N SER A 32 0.62 -12.66 -2.15
CA SER A 32 1.78 -12.73 -1.26
C SER A 32 2.86 -11.73 -1.68
N ILE A 33 3.44 -11.01 -0.71
CA ILE A 33 4.64 -10.19 -0.95
C ILE A 33 5.88 -11.05 -1.25
N GLY A 34 5.86 -12.33 -0.85
CA GLY A 34 6.86 -13.32 -1.18
C GLY A 34 6.67 -13.93 -2.58
N ASP A 35 5.60 -13.59 -3.29
CA ASP A 35 5.33 -14.08 -4.63
C ASP A 35 6.41 -13.58 -5.61
N TYR A 36 7.08 -14.53 -6.26
CA TYR A 36 8.17 -14.20 -7.19
C TYR A 36 7.68 -13.45 -8.42
N TYR A 37 6.47 -13.76 -8.88
CA TYR A 37 5.89 -13.27 -10.13
C TYR A 37 5.38 -11.82 -9.99
N TYR A 38 4.74 -11.48 -8.86
CA TYR A 38 4.14 -10.17 -8.67
C TYR A 38 4.99 -9.19 -7.86
N PHE A 39 5.59 -9.57 -6.72
CA PHE A 39 6.10 -8.58 -5.75
C PHE A 39 7.55 -8.77 -5.31
N TYR A 40 8.29 -9.71 -5.91
CA TYR A 40 9.70 -9.95 -5.62
C TYR A 40 10.57 -8.69 -5.62
N LYS A 41 10.43 -7.83 -6.65
CA LYS A 41 11.23 -6.61 -6.77
C LYS A 41 10.95 -5.64 -5.63
N LEU A 42 9.67 -5.42 -5.30
CA LEU A 42 9.26 -4.56 -4.20
C LEU A 42 9.90 -5.03 -2.88
N ASN A 43 9.86 -6.34 -2.61
CA ASN A 43 10.45 -6.91 -1.42
C ASN A 43 11.97 -6.65 -1.31
N ARG A 44 12.70 -6.87 -2.40
CA ARG A 44 14.15 -6.62 -2.47
C ARG A 44 14.50 -5.14 -2.39
N ILE A 45 13.66 -4.28 -2.93
CA ILE A 45 13.84 -2.83 -2.84
C ILE A 45 13.65 -2.37 -1.39
N ALA A 46 12.57 -2.79 -0.72
CA ALA A 46 12.30 -2.45 0.67
C ALA A 46 13.42 -2.93 1.62
N GLU A 47 13.89 -4.18 1.44
CA GLU A 47 14.98 -4.76 2.23
C GLU A 47 16.28 -3.93 2.10
N ARG A 48 16.62 -3.48 0.89
CA ARG A 48 17.81 -2.63 0.64
C ARG A 48 17.70 -1.26 1.29
N GLU A 49 16.49 -0.77 1.50
CA GLU A 49 16.20 0.51 2.16
C GLU A 49 16.02 0.35 3.68
N GLY A 50 16.29 -0.84 4.23
CA GLY A 50 16.20 -1.13 5.66
C GLY A 50 14.76 -1.27 6.18
N LEU A 51 13.79 -1.47 5.29
CA LEU A 51 12.39 -1.71 5.65
C LEU A 51 12.14 -3.20 5.86
N GLU A 52 11.59 -3.57 7.01
CA GLU A 52 11.19 -4.94 7.30
C GLU A 52 9.73 -5.15 6.87
N MET A 53 9.53 -5.80 5.72
CA MET A 53 8.22 -6.27 5.29
C MET A 53 7.98 -7.71 5.72
N VAL A 54 6.89 -7.92 6.45
CA VAL A 54 6.51 -9.24 6.97
C VAL A 54 5.14 -9.62 6.44
N GLU A 55 5.04 -10.79 5.82
CA GLU A 55 3.75 -11.39 5.49
C GLU A 55 3.05 -11.88 6.77
N VAL A 56 1.85 -11.36 7.05
CA VAL A 56 1.08 -11.68 8.25
C VAL A 56 -0.21 -12.42 7.88
N ARG A 57 -0.31 -13.69 8.28
CA ARG A 57 -1.44 -14.57 7.96
C ARG A 57 -2.56 -14.53 8.99
N THR A 58 -2.28 -14.04 10.19
CA THR A 58 -3.24 -13.90 11.27
C THR A 58 -3.63 -12.42 11.42
N PHE A 59 -4.88 -12.10 11.12
CA PHE A 59 -5.36 -10.70 11.17
C PHE A 59 -5.11 -10.00 12.51
N GLY A 60 -5.14 -10.73 13.63
CA GLY A 60 -4.90 -10.16 14.97
C GLY A 60 -3.48 -9.65 15.19
N ASP A 61 -2.49 -10.23 14.50
CA ASP A 61 -1.07 -9.95 14.69
C ASP A 61 -0.65 -8.66 13.98
N LEU A 62 -1.48 -8.14 13.07
CA LEU A 62 -1.29 -6.86 12.39
C LEU A 62 -1.13 -5.69 13.38
N LYS A 63 -1.69 -5.80 14.60
CA LYS A 63 -1.60 -4.77 15.64
C LYS A 63 -0.15 -4.45 16.06
N ASP A 64 0.80 -5.35 15.79
CA ASP A 64 2.20 -5.24 16.25
C ASP A 64 3.12 -4.52 15.24
N TYR A 65 2.54 -3.95 14.18
CA TYR A 65 3.25 -3.31 13.06
C TYR A 65 2.81 -1.85 12.87
N ASP A 66 3.67 -1.03 12.27
CA ASP A 66 3.46 0.42 12.13
C ASP A 66 2.66 0.76 10.87
N VAL A 67 2.96 0.06 9.78
CA VAL A 67 2.30 0.21 8.48
C VAL A 67 1.61 -1.10 8.11
N LEU A 68 0.32 -1.05 7.80
CA LEU A 68 -0.50 -2.21 7.46
C LEU A 68 -0.93 -2.12 5.99
N VAL A 69 -0.52 -3.07 5.18
CA VAL A 69 -0.84 -3.15 3.75
C VAL A 69 -1.89 -4.22 3.52
N PHE A 70 -3.01 -3.82 2.92
CA PHE A 70 -4.08 -4.67 2.43
C PHE A 70 -4.12 -4.55 0.90
N ASN A 71 -3.31 -5.37 0.22
CA ASN A 71 -3.16 -5.33 -1.22
C ASN A 71 -4.06 -6.38 -1.88
N TYR A 72 -5.14 -5.93 -2.52
CA TYR A 72 -6.09 -6.80 -3.22
C TYR A 72 -6.76 -7.87 -2.31
N PRO A 73 -7.50 -7.48 -1.25
CA PRO A 73 -8.18 -8.43 -0.37
C PRO A 73 -9.41 -9.07 -1.03
N GLU A 74 -9.31 -10.34 -1.42
CA GLU A 74 -10.39 -11.12 -2.04
C GLU A 74 -11.48 -11.57 -1.04
N ILE A 75 -11.12 -11.76 0.22
CA ILE A 75 -12.03 -12.22 1.27
C ILE A 75 -12.66 -11.01 1.97
N LYS A 76 -13.99 -11.04 2.07
CA LYS A 76 -14.79 -10.03 2.78
C LYS A 76 -14.27 -9.78 4.20
N PHE A 77 -14.04 -8.51 4.53
CA PHE A 77 -13.83 -8.07 5.91
C PHE A 77 -15.13 -8.23 6.71
N ARG A 78 -15.01 -8.79 7.93
CA ARG A 78 -16.11 -8.82 8.89
C ARG A 78 -16.24 -7.44 9.54
N PRO A 79 -17.42 -7.08 10.10
CA PRO A 79 -17.59 -5.80 10.80
C PRO A 79 -16.54 -5.55 11.89
N PHE A 80 -16.15 -6.57 12.65
CA PHE A 80 -15.10 -6.47 13.66
C PHE A 80 -13.71 -6.21 13.09
N ASP A 81 -13.45 -6.64 11.85
CA ASP A 81 -12.17 -6.39 11.19
C ASP A 81 -12.06 -4.91 10.82
N ALA A 82 -13.14 -4.34 10.26
CA ALA A 82 -13.23 -2.91 9.94
C ALA A 82 -13.08 -2.02 11.19
N LEU A 83 -13.69 -2.41 12.32
CA LEU A 83 -13.56 -1.70 13.59
C LEU A 83 -12.12 -1.72 14.13
N ARG A 84 -11.42 -2.86 14.01
CA ARG A 84 -10.01 -2.97 14.42
C ARG A 84 -9.12 -2.06 13.58
N ILE A 85 -9.33 -2.02 12.27
CA ILE A 85 -8.57 -1.15 11.37
C ILE A 85 -8.76 0.33 11.75
N SER A 86 -9.99 0.75 12.09
CA SER A 86 -10.24 2.11 12.59
C SER A 86 -9.49 2.42 13.88
N LYS A 87 -9.56 1.51 14.85
CA LYS A 87 -8.82 1.68 16.10
C LYS A 87 -7.31 1.77 15.87
N TRP A 88 -6.77 0.97 14.95
CA TRP A 88 -5.35 1.01 14.59
C TRP A 88 -4.96 2.34 13.93
N ALA A 89 -5.79 2.86 13.02
CA ALA A 89 -5.58 4.16 12.39
C ALA A 89 -5.64 5.32 13.41
N GLU A 90 -6.59 5.27 14.35
CA GLU A 90 -6.70 6.21 15.49
C GLU A 90 -5.47 6.15 16.42
N GLN A 91 -4.86 4.96 16.57
CA GLN A 91 -3.63 4.76 17.33
C GLN A 91 -2.37 5.22 16.58
N GLY A 92 -2.51 5.83 15.40
CA GLY A 92 -1.40 6.39 14.62
C GLY A 92 -0.76 5.41 13.64
N LYS A 93 -1.27 4.17 13.51
CA LYS A 93 -0.79 3.23 12.49
C LYS A 93 -1.21 3.70 11.11
N LYS A 94 -0.36 3.44 10.11
CA LYS A 94 -0.58 3.81 8.72
C LYS A 94 -1.22 2.65 7.98
N ILE A 95 -2.34 2.88 7.31
CA ILE A 95 -3.11 1.83 6.64
C ILE A 95 -3.13 2.10 5.15
N ILE A 96 -2.77 1.10 4.35
CA ILE A 96 -2.81 1.16 2.88
C ILE A 96 -3.81 0.12 2.39
N LEU A 97 -4.82 0.57 1.64
CA LEU A 97 -5.85 -0.25 1.02
C LEU A 97 -5.73 -0.09 -0.50
N ALA A 98 -5.31 -1.14 -1.20
CA ALA A 98 -5.09 -1.08 -2.65
C ALA A 98 -6.04 -2.03 -3.40
N GLY A 99 -6.89 -1.47 -4.25
CA GLY A 99 -7.93 -2.19 -5.00
C GLY A 99 -7.58 -2.39 -6.46
N TYR A 100 -8.61 -2.56 -7.30
CA TYR A 100 -8.45 -2.70 -8.74
C TYR A 100 -9.68 -2.14 -9.48
N PHE A 101 -9.51 -1.83 -10.76
CA PHE A 101 -10.58 -1.24 -11.57
C PHE A 101 -11.81 -2.15 -11.74
N SER A 102 -12.96 -1.55 -12.06
CA SER A 102 -14.25 -2.22 -12.38
C SER A 102 -14.88 -3.13 -11.32
N ASN A 103 -14.16 -3.56 -10.28
CA ASN A 103 -14.69 -4.40 -9.19
C ASN A 103 -15.35 -5.71 -9.67
N VAL A 104 -14.83 -6.34 -10.72
CA VAL A 104 -15.41 -7.58 -11.29
C VAL A 104 -15.35 -8.75 -10.29
N ASP A 105 -14.32 -8.77 -9.46
CA ASP A 105 -14.01 -9.77 -8.43
C ASP A 105 -14.55 -9.41 -7.02
N GLY A 106 -15.09 -8.20 -6.85
CA GLY A 106 -15.56 -7.71 -5.55
C GLY A 106 -14.47 -7.17 -4.62
N VAL A 107 -13.21 -7.07 -5.04
CA VAL A 107 -12.10 -6.58 -4.21
C VAL A 107 -12.32 -5.13 -3.76
N SER A 108 -12.67 -4.24 -4.68
CA SER A 108 -12.95 -2.84 -4.35
C SER A 108 -14.18 -2.70 -3.45
N GLN A 109 -15.16 -3.61 -3.55
CA GLN A 109 -16.27 -3.72 -2.60
C GLN A 109 -15.80 -4.15 -1.21
N ASN A 110 -14.87 -5.10 -1.11
CA ASN A 110 -14.29 -5.53 0.16
C ASN A 110 -13.55 -4.38 0.84
N ILE A 111 -12.72 -3.66 0.10
CA ILE A 111 -12.03 -2.45 0.59
C ILE A 111 -13.04 -1.41 1.06
N ASN A 112 -14.09 -1.15 0.27
CA ASN A 112 -15.13 -0.18 0.61
C ASN A 112 -15.92 -0.52 1.88
N ARG A 113 -15.90 -1.78 2.37
CA ARG A 113 -16.47 -2.12 3.69
C ARG A 113 -15.66 -1.55 4.85
N VAL A 114 -14.38 -1.27 4.61
CA VAL A 114 -13.46 -0.67 5.57
C VAL A 114 -13.31 0.83 5.29
N SER A 115 -13.06 1.24 4.06
CA SER A 115 -12.66 2.62 3.74
C SER A 115 -13.78 3.66 3.97
N LYS A 116 -15.05 3.27 3.82
CA LYS A 116 -16.19 4.19 3.92
C LYS A 116 -16.31 4.89 5.26
N GLN A 117 -15.92 4.24 6.36
CA GLN A 117 -15.96 4.86 7.69
C GLN A 117 -14.93 6.00 7.84
N PHE A 118 -13.93 6.06 6.96
CA PHE A 118 -12.97 7.16 6.85
C PHE A 118 -13.38 8.19 5.79
N GLY A 119 -14.57 8.06 5.20
CA GLY A 119 -15.04 8.91 4.11
C GLY A 119 -14.36 8.64 2.76
N LEU A 120 -13.69 7.49 2.60
CA LEU A 120 -12.97 7.11 1.38
C LEU A 120 -13.71 6.01 0.62
N ARG A 121 -13.67 6.05 -0.72
CA ARG A 121 -14.31 5.04 -1.57
C ARG A 121 -13.56 4.81 -2.88
N ILE A 122 -13.30 3.56 -3.22
CA ILE A 122 -12.93 3.15 -4.59
C ILE A 122 -14.21 3.05 -5.44
N ASN A 123 -14.25 3.75 -6.56
CA ASN A 123 -15.35 3.68 -7.52
C ASN A 123 -15.22 2.42 -8.39
N TYR A 124 -16.30 2.00 -9.03
CA TYR A 124 -16.30 0.80 -9.87
C TYR A 124 -16.17 1.18 -11.34
N ASP A 125 -15.20 2.03 -11.60
CA ASP A 125 -14.88 2.58 -12.91
C ASP A 125 -13.45 2.19 -13.30
N VAL A 126 -12.99 2.79 -14.40
CA VAL A 126 -11.63 2.66 -14.91
C VAL A 126 -11.14 4.04 -15.33
N ILE A 127 -9.95 4.42 -14.87
CA ILE A 127 -9.26 5.60 -15.37
C ILE A 127 -8.42 5.16 -16.57
N ARG A 128 -8.69 5.79 -17.72
CA ARG A 128 -7.90 5.65 -18.95
C ARG A 128 -7.41 7.01 -19.38
N ASP A 129 -6.16 7.09 -19.80
CA ASP A 129 -5.57 8.34 -20.30
C ASP A 129 -4.90 8.13 -21.67
N PRO A 130 -5.59 8.39 -22.79
CA PRO A 130 -5.01 8.31 -24.14
C PRO A 130 -3.84 9.27 -24.39
N GLU A 131 -3.68 10.33 -23.60
CA GLU A 131 -2.68 11.38 -23.86
C GLU A 131 -1.45 11.24 -22.95
N ARG A 132 -1.67 10.96 -21.67
CA ARG A 132 -0.60 10.91 -20.66
C ARG A 132 -0.49 9.51 -20.06
N ASN A 133 0.17 8.61 -20.79
CA ASN A 133 0.36 7.22 -20.41
C ASN A 133 1.74 6.67 -20.82
N VAL A 134 2.04 5.44 -20.41
CA VAL A 134 3.24 4.69 -20.83
C VAL A 134 2.86 3.62 -21.85
N GLY A 135 2.63 4.03 -23.10
CA GLY A 135 2.40 3.14 -24.25
C GLY A 135 1.03 2.45 -24.30
N ASP A 136 0.21 2.58 -23.26
CA ASP A 136 -1.14 2.01 -23.14
C ASP A 136 -2.02 2.93 -22.29
N GLU A 137 -3.22 3.27 -22.76
CA GLU A 137 -4.15 4.16 -22.03
C GLU A 137 -4.54 3.63 -20.63
N MET A 138 -4.38 2.33 -20.37
CA MET A 138 -4.57 1.68 -19.08
C MET A 138 -3.39 1.85 -18.12
N PHE A 139 -2.29 2.48 -18.57
CA PHE A 139 -1.09 2.82 -17.79
C PHE A 139 -0.93 4.35 -17.68
N PRO A 140 -1.93 5.06 -17.12
CA PRO A 140 -1.92 6.50 -17.04
C PRO A 140 -0.84 7.00 -16.08
N ILE A 141 -0.27 8.16 -16.41
CA ILE A 141 0.70 8.87 -15.60
C ILE A 141 -0.05 9.87 -14.71
N ALA A 142 0.16 9.76 -13.41
CA ALA A 142 -0.36 10.64 -12.37
C ALA A 142 0.78 11.34 -11.61
N LYS A 143 0.43 12.18 -10.64
CA LYS A 143 1.37 12.86 -9.75
C LYS A 143 1.02 12.66 -8.28
N CYS A 144 2.04 12.51 -7.46
CA CYS A 144 1.97 12.60 -6.00
C CYS A 144 3.02 13.61 -5.55
N ASP A 145 2.59 14.82 -5.21
CA ASP A 145 3.47 15.98 -5.00
C ASP A 145 4.43 16.20 -6.19
N ASP A 146 5.73 15.99 -5.97
CA ASP A 146 6.82 16.10 -6.92
C ASP A 146 7.07 14.83 -7.73
N LEU A 147 6.48 13.69 -7.34
CA LEU A 147 6.68 12.41 -8.01
C LEU A 147 5.70 12.22 -9.18
N GLU A 148 6.23 11.84 -10.33
CA GLU A 148 5.48 11.32 -11.45
C GLU A 148 5.39 9.79 -11.35
N VAL A 149 4.16 9.26 -11.29
CA VAL A 149 3.90 7.84 -11.03
C VAL A 149 2.98 7.26 -12.10
N VAL A 150 3.18 6.00 -12.46
CA VAL A 150 2.29 5.26 -13.35
C VAL A 150 1.30 4.47 -12.50
N MET A 151 0.01 4.58 -12.80
CA MET A 151 -1.07 3.96 -12.00
C MET A 151 -1.90 3.00 -12.86
N PRO A 152 -1.38 1.81 -13.18
CA PRO A 152 -2.02 0.90 -14.13
C PRO A 152 -3.35 0.38 -13.61
N CYS A 153 -4.30 0.14 -14.52
CA CYS A 153 -5.53 -0.60 -14.23
C CYS A 153 -6.26 -0.07 -12.98
N SER A 154 -6.38 1.27 -12.89
CA SER A 154 -6.89 1.94 -11.70
C SER A 154 -8.37 2.28 -11.82
N ALA A 155 -9.10 2.08 -10.72
CA ALA A 155 -10.35 2.80 -10.47
C ALA A 155 -10.07 4.21 -9.92
N SER A 156 -11.04 5.11 -10.02
CA SER A 156 -11.00 6.39 -9.33
C SER A 156 -11.34 6.24 -7.84
N VAL A 157 -10.77 7.12 -7.01
CA VAL A 157 -11.00 7.17 -5.56
C VAL A 157 -11.68 8.49 -5.19
N SER A 158 -12.78 8.40 -4.45
CA SER A 158 -13.56 9.54 -3.98
C SER A 158 -13.44 9.75 -2.47
N GLY A 159 -13.55 11.02 -2.05
CA GLY A 159 -13.52 11.44 -0.66
C GLY A 159 -12.10 11.63 -0.10
N GLY A 160 -12.01 12.11 1.14
CA GLY A 160 -10.74 12.47 1.77
C GLY A 160 -9.97 13.57 1.01
N LYS A 161 -8.67 13.67 1.29
CA LYS A 161 -7.73 14.53 0.56
C LYS A 161 -7.15 13.73 -0.61
N SER A 162 -7.29 14.25 -1.84
CA SER A 162 -6.62 13.66 -3.01
C SER A 162 -5.11 13.60 -2.80
N PHE A 163 -4.50 12.46 -3.12
CA PHE A 163 -3.08 12.17 -2.88
C PHE A 163 -2.33 11.83 -4.17
N VAL A 164 -2.93 11.00 -5.03
CA VAL A 164 -2.40 10.70 -6.37
C VAL A 164 -3.38 11.20 -7.42
N VAL A 165 -2.97 12.16 -8.23
CA VAL A 165 -3.85 12.89 -9.16
C VAL A 165 -3.27 12.95 -10.57
N GLY A 166 -4.10 12.64 -11.56
CA GLY A 166 -3.84 12.82 -12.98
C GLY A 166 -5.14 13.17 -13.68
N ARG A 167 -5.50 12.43 -14.72
CA ARG A 167 -6.84 12.52 -15.36
C ARG A 167 -8.01 12.22 -14.41
N GLY A 168 -7.73 11.52 -13.31
CA GLY A 168 -8.64 11.32 -12.18
C GLY A 168 -7.88 11.29 -10.86
N VAL A 169 -8.58 11.00 -9.77
CA VAL A 169 -7.99 10.75 -8.47
C VAL A 169 -7.72 9.26 -8.34
N PHE A 170 -6.45 8.87 -8.37
CA PHE A 170 -5.99 7.48 -8.27
C PHE A 170 -5.82 7.02 -6.83
N GLY A 171 -5.65 7.97 -5.90
CA GLY A 171 -5.50 7.69 -4.49
C GLY A 171 -5.88 8.88 -3.63
N ALA A 172 -6.42 8.59 -2.45
CA ALA A 172 -6.83 9.60 -1.48
C ALA A 172 -6.56 9.14 -0.04
N VAL A 173 -6.35 10.12 0.84
CA VAL A 173 -5.98 9.91 2.24
C VAL A 173 -7.03 10.51 3.19
N SER A 174 -7.29 9.82 4.28
CA SER A 174 -8.09 10.31 5.42
C SER A 174 -7.68 9.55 6.68
N ASN A 175 -7.43 10.25 7.79
CA ASN A 175 -7.17 9.67 9.12
C ASN A 175 -6.16 8.50 9.12
N ASN A 176 -4.94 8.70 8.61
CA ASN A 176 -3.89 7.68 8.48
C ASN A 176 -4.23 6.49 7.54
N VAL A 177 -5.28 6.59 6.75
CA VAL A 177 -5.68 5.60 5.75
C VAL A 177 -5.48 6.14 4.35
N LEU A 178 -4.66 5.47 3.56
CA LEU A 178 -4.50 5.67 2.12
C LEU A 178 -5.32 4.60 1.39
N VAL A 179 -6.15 5.05 0.45
CA VAL A 179 -6.85 4.18 -0.49
C VAL A 179 -6.30 4.43 -1.89
N LEU A 180 -5.90 3.36 -2.57
CA LEU A 180 -5.41 3.38 -3.96
C LEU A 180 -6.36 2.58 -4.85
N GLY A 181 -6.64 3.12 -6.03
CA GLY A 181 -7.49 2.49 -7.05
C GLY A 181 -6.85 1.30 -7.77
N THR A 182 -5.57 1.02 -7.51
CA THR A 182 -4.81 -0.08 -8.09
C THR A 182 -3.87 -0.72 -7.08
N CYS A 183 -3.67 -2.03 -7.20
CA CYS A 183 -2.77 -2.87 -6.43
C CYS A 183 -1.50 -3.25 -7.22
N VAL A 184 -1.40 -2.85 -8.49
CA VAL A 184 -0.32 -3.28 -9.39
C VAL A 184 0.72 -2.20 -9.69
N PHE A 185 0.56 -0.96 -9.20
CA PHE A 185 1.57 0.10 -9.44
C PHE A 185 2.96 -0.26 -8.90
N TRP A 186 3.02 -1.11 -7.87
CA TRP A 186 4.25 -1.60 -7.23
C TRP A 186 4.57 -3.08 -7.54
N ASP A 187 3.92 -3.67 -8.54
CA ASP A 187 4.26 -5.01 -9.00
C ASP A 187 5.59 -5.04 -9.76
N ASN A 188 6.09 -6.24 -10.08
CA ASN A 188 7.38 -6.45 -10.72
C ASN A 188 7.52 -5.75 -12.08
N TYR A 189 6.41 -5.45 -12.77
CA TYR A 189 6.43 -4.73 -14.03
C TYR A 189 6.46 -3.21 -13.77
N SER A 190 5.52 -2.74 -12.95
CA SER A 190 5.21 -1.33 -12.79
C SER A 190 6.14 -0.60 -11.83
N ILE A 191 6.82 -1.32 -10.93
CA ILE A 191 7.74 -0.71 -9.96
C ILE A 191 8.91 0.04 -10.61
N ASP A 192 9.32 -0.37 -11.82
CA ASP A 192 10.39 0.25 -12.58
C ASP A 192 9.90 1.36 -13.54
N LEU A 193 8.59 1.65 -13.55
CA LEU A 193 8.02 2.71 -14.37
C LEU A 193 8.01 4.05 -13.63
N ALA A 194 8.43 5.11 -14.33
CA ALA A 194 8.52 6.47 -13.81
C ALA A 194 9.19 6.50 -12.41
N GLN A 195 8.54 7.08 -11.40
CA GLN A 195 9.03 7.15 -10.02
C GLN A 195 8.22 6.24 -9.08
N ASN A 196 7.68 5.12 -9.59
CA ASN A 196 6.87 4.19 -8.79
C ASN A 196 7.67 3.58 -7.63
N ARG A 197 8.98 3.36 -7.81
CA ARG A 197 9.87 2.89 -6.75
C ARG A 197 9.92 3.86 -5.57
N GLU A 198 10.19 5.14 -5.85
CA GLU A 198 10.26 6.20 -4.85
C GLU A 198 8.91 6.37 -4.16
N PHE A 199 7.82 6.34 -4.92
CA PHE A 199 6.46 6.42 -4.40
C PHE A 199 6.11 5.23 -3.49
N ALA A 200 6.43 3.99 -3.92
CA ALA A 200 6.20 2.80 -3.10
C ALA A 200 6.95 2.88 -1.77
N LEU A 201 8.22 3.29 -1.79
CA LEU A 201 9.02 3.48 -0.58
C LEU A 201 8.45 4.58 0.32
N ARG A 202 8.01 5.71 -0.25
CA ARG A 202 7.36 6.82 0.48
C ARG A 202 6.15 6.32 1.27
N ILE A 203 5.22 5.62 0.62
CA ILE A 203 4.01 5.16 1.31
C ILE A 203 4.29 4.00 2.29
N LEU A 204 5.26 3.13 1.98
CA LEU A 204 5.71 2.07 2.90
C LEU A 204 6.40 2.65 4.14
N LYS A 205 6.92 3.88 4.04
CA LYS A 205 7.40 4.67 5.18
C LYS A 205 6.29 5.43 5.92
N GLY A 206 5.04 5.24 5.53
CA GLY A 206 3.91 5.91 6.15
C GLY A 206 3.78 7.39 5.79
N GLU A 207 4.48 7.85 4.76
CA GLU A 207 4.50 9.25 4.33
C GLU A 207 3.31 9.56 3.42
N PHE A 208 2.13 9.67 4.05
CA PHE A 208 0.86 10.11 3.46
C PHE A 208 -0.11 10.63 4.53
#